data_AF-A0A1A8K4T9-F1
#
_entry.id   AF-A0A1A8K4T9-F1
#
_cell.length_a   1.000
_cell.length_b   1.000
_cell.length_c   1.000
_cell.angle_alpha   90.00
_cell.angle_beta   90.00
_cell.angle_gamma   90.00
#
_symmetry.space_group_name_H-M   'P 1'
#
loop_
_entity.id
_entity.type
_entity.pdbx_description
1 polymer ?
#
loop_
_entity_poly.entity_id
_entity_poly.type
_entity_poly.pdbx_seq_one_letter_code
_entity_poly.pdbx_strand_id
1 'polypeptide(L)'
;AVCRKHELTQFELEQASQDLISKKQQREELATGIVRTFSFKGMTNKIFGQEAPEQREARLNLLEELTSEGEEAVKEKTAECDEHAERAVTDILQFKEQKDKDLQEALISYALMQISMCKKGIQVWSNARESFLKM
;
A
#
# COMPACT_ATOMS: atom_id res chain seq x y z
N ALA A 1 -8.24 5.14 -1.25
CA ALA A 1 -7.98 3.89 -0.50
C ALA A 1 -6.93 3.02 -1.19
N VAL A 2 -7.10 2.70 -2.49
CA VAL A 2 -6.18 1.87 -3.28
C VAL A 2 -4.72 2.37 -3.25
N CYS A 3 -4.47 3.65 -3.57
CA CYS A 3 -3.11 4.20 -3.59
C CYS A 3 -2.46 4.22 -2.20
N ARG A 4 -3.19 4.66 -1.17
CA ARG A 4 -2.70 4.67 0.21
C ARG A 4 -2.35 3.26 0.72
N LYS A 5 -3.15 2.25 0.35
CA LYS A 5 -2.84 0.86 0.69
C LYS A 5 -1.57 0.39 -0.04
N HIS A 6 -1.41 0.73 -1.32
CA HIS A 6 -0.20 0.41 -2.08
C HIS A 6 1.06 1.06 -1.48
N GLU A 7 0.98 2.33 -1.08
CA GLU A 7 2.07 3.05 -0.41
C GLU A 7 2.49 2.36 0.90
N LEU A 8 1.51 1.92 1.71
CA LEU A 8 1.77 1.22 2.96
C LEU A 8 2.42 -0.15 2.73
N THR A 9 1.86 -0.98 1.83
CA THR A 9 2.41 -2.32 1.56
C THR A 9 3.81 -2.22 0.94
N GLN A 10 4.04 -1.24 0.06
CA GLN A 10 5.35 -0.96 -0.52
C GLN A 10 6.36 -0.54 0.56
N PHE A 11 5.95 0.32 1.48
CA PHE A 11 6.81 0.73 2.60
C PHE A 11 7.20 -0.45 3.50
N GLU A 12 6.25 -1.34 3.82
CA GLU A 12 6.52 -2.55 4.61
C GLU A 12 7.51 -3.50 3.90
N LEU A 13 7.38 -3.66 2.58
CA LEU A 13 8.32 -4.44 1.78
C LEU A 13 9.74 -3.83 1.78
N GLU A 14 9.84 -2.51 1.64
CA GLU A 14 11.11 -1.78 1.68
C GLU A 14 11.79 -1.93 3.03
N GLN A 15 11.02 -1.82 4.13
CA GLN A 15 11.53 -2.03 5.49
C GLN A 15 12.04 -3.46 5.69
N ALA A 16 11.27 -4.47 5.31
CA ALA A 16 11.68 -5.88 5.40
C ALA A 16 12.94 -6.16 4.57
N SER A 17 13.03 -5.55 3.38
CA SER A 17 14.20 -5.68 2.50
C SER A 17 15.45 -5.03 3.13
N GLN A 18 15.31 -3.85 3.72
CA GLN A 18 16.40 -3.16 4.40
C GLN A 18 16.90 -3.95 5.63
N ASP A 19 15.99 -4.51 6.41
CA ASP A 19 16.33 -5.35 7.57
C ASP A 19 17.09 -6.60 7.14
N LEU A 20 16.67 -7.25 6.06
CA LEU A 20 17.38 -8.40 5.49
C LEU A 20 18.80 -8.03 5.02
N ILE A 21 18.96 -6.91 4.33
CA ILE A 21 20.27 -6.41 3.88
C ILE A 21 21.18 -6.18 5.09
N SER A 22 20.68 -5.55 6.15
CA SER A 22 21.42 -5.31 7.39
C SER A 22 21.88 -6.62 8.04
N LYS A 23 20.98 -7.61 8.16
CA LYS A 23 21.31 -8.94 8.71
C LYS A 23 22.36 -9.67 7.87
N LYS A 24 22.24 -9.66 6.54
CA LYS A 24 23.23 -10.24 5.61
C LYS A 24 24.61 -9.58 5.76
N GLN A 25 24.64 -8.25 5.91
CA GLN A 25 25.87 -7.52 6.13
C GLN A 25 26.53 -7.89 7.47
N GLN A 26 25.74 -7.98 8.56
CA GLN A 26 26.25 -8.41 9.87
C GLN A 26 26.86 -9.83 9.82
N ARG A 27 26.21 -10.75 9.10
CA ARG A 27 26.72 -12.11 8.87
C ARG A 27 28.05 -12.09 8.12
N GLU A 28 28.16 -11.31 7.06
CA GLU A 28 29.39 -11.20 6.26
C GLU A 28 30.56 -10.62 7.07
N GLU A 29 30.30 -9.58 7.88
CA GLU A 29 31.29 -8.98 8.79
C GLU A 29 31.77 -9.98 9.86
N LEU A 30 30.84 -10.77 10.44
CA LEU A 30 31.15 -11.82 11.42
C LEU A 30 31.87 -13.03 10.79
N ALA A 31 31.59 -13.39 9.54
CA ALA A 31 32.24 -14.50 8.84
C ALA A 31 33.67 -14.13 8.42
N THR A 32 33.85 -12.96 7.80
CA THR A 32 35.16 -12.51 7.29
C THR A 32 36.07 -11.95 8.38
N GLY A 33 35.52 -11.51 9.51
CA GLY A 33 36.28 -10.86 10.58
C GLY A 33 36.80 -9.46 10.22
N ILE A 34 36.45 -8.95 9.02
CA ILE A 34 36.79 -7.61 8.55
C ILE A 34 35.58 -6.71 8.82
N VAL A 35 35.66 -5.91 9.88
CA VAL A 35 34.67 -4.85 10.09
C VAL A 35 35.02 -3.72 9.12
N ARG A 36 34.22 -3.55 8.05
CA ARG A 36 34.46 -2.51 7.01
C ARG A 36 34.23 -1.08 7.51
N THR A 37 33.72 -0.91 8.73
CA THR A 37 33.52 0.38 9.39
C THR A 37 34.32 0.43 10.69
N PHE A 38 34.86 1.60 11.04
CA PHE A 38 35.51 1.87 12.33
C PHE A 38 34.47 1.73 13.46
N SER A 39 34.21 0.50 13.88
CA SER A 39 33.23 0.16 14.92
C SER A 39 33.94 -0.01 16.27
N PHE A 40 33.30 0.48 17.33
CA PHE A 40 33.73 0.24 18.72
C PHE A 40 33.95 -1.26 19.02
N LYS A 41 33.25 -2.18 18.32
CA LYS A 41 33.47 -3.63 18.42
C LYS A 41 34.85 -4.10 17.96
N GLY A 42 35.42 -3.45 16.93
CA GLY A 42 36.79 -3.74 16.47
C GLY A 42 37.85 -3.28 17.46
N MET A 43 37.54 -2.25 18.26
CA MET A 43 38.41 -1.75 19.31
C MET A 43 38.33 -2.62 20.58
N THR A 44 37.14 -3.11 20.95
CA THR A 44 36.98 -4.04 22.07
C THR A 44 37.64 -5.40 21.82
N ASN A 45 37.62 -5.94 20.60
CA ASN A 45 38.32 -7.21 20.29
C ASN A 45 39.85 -7.10 20.44
N LYS A 46 40.43 -5.90 20.30
CA LYS A 46 41.86 -5.66 20.56
C LYS A 46 42.17 -5.46 22.04
N ILE A 47 41.19 -5.08 22.86
CA ILE A 47 41.36 -4.73 24.29
C ILE A 47 40.93 -5.89 25.21
N PHE A 48 39.94 -6.69 24.83
CA PHE A 48 39.33 -7.74 25.66
C PHE A 48 39.62 -9.18 25.17
N GLY A 49 40.38 -9.34 24.08
CA GLY A 49 40.69 -10.65 23.49
C GLY A 49 39.68 -11.08 22.42
N GLN A 50 40.08 -12.03 21.57
CA GLN A 50 39.19 -12.63 20.58
C GLN A 50 38.07 -13.40 21.28
N GLU A 51 36.85 -13.17 20.82
CA GLU A 51 35.67 -13.93 21.21
C GLU A 51 35.91 -15.44 20.98
N ALA A 52 35.47 -16.28 21.92
CA ALA A 52 35.68 -17.72 21.83
C ALA A 52 35.05 -18.28 20.53
N PRO A 53 35.72 -19.20 19.83
CA PRO A 53 35.25 -19.71 18.54
C PRO A 53 33.81 -20.27 18.61
N GLU A 54 33.45 -20.93 19.70
CA GLU A 54 32.10 -21.44 19.96
C GLU A 54 31.04 -20.33 20.05
N GLN A 55 31.37 -19.18 20.66
CA GLN A 55 30.44 -18.04 20.74
C GLN A 55 30.26 -17.33 19.40
N ARG A 56 31.32 -17.28 18.59
CA ARG A 56 31.26 -16.74 17.22
C ARG A 56 30.41 -17.63 16.32
N GLU A 57 30.57 -18.93 16.41
CA GLU A 57 29.79 -19.92 15.66
C GLU A 57 28.30 -19.87 16.06
N ALA A 58 28.00 -19.80 17.35
CA ALA A 58 26.62 -19.65 17.83
C ALA A 58 25.94 -18.37 17.29
N ARG A 59 26.67 -17.24 17.21
CA ARG A 59 26.15 -16.00 16.62
C ARG A 59 25.99 -16.08 15.11
N LEU A 60 26.87 -16.78 14.41
CA LEU A 60 26.73 -17.01 12.97
C LEU A 60 25.49 -17.84 12.67
N ASN A 61 25.24 -18.90 13.42
CA ASN A 61 24.05 -19.74 13.28
C ASN A 61 22.77 -18.93 13.53
N LEU A 62 22.75 -18.11 14.58
CA LEU A 62 21.62 -17.22 14.86
C LEU A 62 21.38 -16.21 13.73
N LEU A 63 22.44 -15.59 13.19
CA LEU A 63 22.29 -14.67 12.05
C LEU A 63 21.83 -15.36 10.78
N GLU A 64 22.18 -16.64 10.59
CA GLU A 64 21.73 -17.44 9.45
C GLU A 64 20.24 -17.77 9.56
N GLU A 65 19.75 -18.16 10.74
CA GLU A 65 18.32 -18.33 11.02
C GLU A 65 17.54 -17.03 10.80
N LEU A 66 18.01 -15.93 11.40
CA LEU A 66 17.39 -14.60 11.24
C LEU A 66 17.42 -14.09 9.79
N THR A 67 18.40 -14.52 8.99
CA THR A 67 18.49 -14.20 7.57
C THR A 67 17.47 -15.01 6.78
N SER A 68 17.33 -16.31 7.07
CA SER A 68 16.32 -17.17 6.47
C SER A 68 14.91 -16.65 6.74
N GLU A 69 14.60 -16.30 7.99
CA GLU A 69 13.32 -15.68 8.35
C GLU A 69 13.10 -14.34 7.62
N GLY A 70 14.15 -13.53 7.47
CA GLY A 70 14.08 -12.27 6.74
C GLY A 70 13.82 -12.45 5.24
N GLU A 71 14.40 -13.49 4.63
CA GLU A 71 14.14 -13.85 3.23
C GLU A 71 12.69 -14.29 3.02
N GLU A 72 12.16 -15.08 3.96
CA GLU A 72 10.74 -15.48 3.94
C GLU A 72 9.81 -14.29 4.11
N ALA A 73 10.10 -13.36 5.03
CA ALA A 73 9.32 -12.15 5.24
C ALA A 73 9.30 -11.24 4.00
N VAL A 74 10.45 -11.05 3.33
CA VAL A 74 10.51 -10.27 2.07
C VAL A 74 9.70 -10.96 0.98
N LYS A 75 9.77 -12.28 0.88
CA LYS A 75 9.00 -13.07 -0.09
C LYS A 75 7.50 -12.94 0.14
N GLU A 76 7.05 -13.04 1.39
CA GLU A 76 5.65 -12.85 1.77
C GLU A 76 5.16 -11.44 1.42
N LYS A 77 5.91 -10.41 1.81
CA LYS A 77 5.56 -9.00 1.54
C LYS A 77 5.56 -8.66 0.06
N THR A 78 6.44 -9.29 -0.73
CA THR A 78 6.44 -9.16 -2.19
C THR A 78 5.15 -9.72 -2.77
N ALA A 79 4.76 -10.94 -2.36
CA ALA A 79 3.52 -11.56 -2.82
C ALA A 79 2.27 -10.74 -2.44
N GLU A 80 2.25 -10.15 -1.25
CA GLU A 80 1.16 -9.25 -0.82
C GLU A 80 1.07 -8.00 -1.71
N CYS A 81 2.21 -7.39 -2.06
CA CYS A 81 2.26 -6.24 -2.94
C CYS A 81 1.75 -6.58 -4.35
N ASP A 82 2.17 -7.72 -4.90
CA ASP A 82 1.73 -8.18 -6.22
C ASP A 82 0.21 -8.45 -6.24
N GLU A 83 -0.30 -9.17 -5.25
CA GLU A 83 -1.74 -9.45 -5.12
C GLU A 83 -2.56 -8.15 -4.96
N HIS A 84 -2.03 -7.17 -4.23
CA HIS A 84 -2.68 -5.86 -4.13
C HIS A 84 -2.65 -5.10 -5.44
N ALA A 85 -1.54 -5.15 -6.19
CA ALA A 85 -1.42 -4.50 -7.49
C ALA A 85 -2.41 -5.08 -8.51
N GLU A 86 -2.54 -6.41 -8.59
CA GLU A 86 -3.50 -7.06 -9.50
C GLU A 86 -4.95 -6.70 -9.18
N ARG A 87 -5.31 -6.70 -7.89
CA ARG A 87 -6.65 -6.27 -7.43
C ARG A 87 -6.89 -4.79 -7.74
N ALA A 88 -5.93 -3.93 -7.45
CA ALA A 88 -6.00 -2.51 -7.73
C ALA A 88 -6.25 -2.22 -9.22
N VAL A 89 -5.57 -2.94 -10.12
CA VAL A 89 -5.77 -2.81 -11.56
C VAL A 89 -7.20 -3.20 -11.94
N THR A 90 -7.70 -4.30 -11.39
CA THR A 90 -9.07 -4.78 -11.64
C THR A 90 -10.10 -3.73 -11.19
N ASP A 91 -9.96 -3.20 -9.98
CA ASP A 91 -10.85 -2.17 -9.43
C ASP A 91 -10.85 -0.90 -10.29
N ILE A 92 -9.67 -0.47 -10.76
CA ILE A 92 -9.53 0.72 -11.62
C ILE A 92 -10.24 0.50 -12.96
N LEU A 93 -10.12 -0.69 -13.55
CA LEU A 93 -10.77 -1.02 -14.82
C LEU A 93 -12.29 -1.04 -14.66
N GLN A 94 -12.80 -1.67 -13.61
CA GLN A 94 -14.24 -1.69 -13.30
C GLN A 94 -14.78 -0.28 -13.07
N PHE A 95 -14.08 0.54 -12.29
CA PHE A 95 -14.45 1.93 -12.06
C PHE A 95 -14.53 2.72 -13.38
N LYS A 96 -13.54 2.54 -14.27
CA LYS A 96 -13.54 3.21 -15.58
C LYS A 96 -14.74 2.82 -16.43
N GLU A 97 -15.14 1.55 -16.41
CA GLU A 97 -16.31 1.08 -17.16
C GLU A 97 -17.63 1.60 -16.58
N GLN A 98 -17.73 1.70 -15.25
CA GLN A 98 -18.96 2.10 -14.56
C GLN A 98 -19.18 3.61 -14.55
N LYS A 99 -18.13 4.41 -14.37
CA LYS A 99 -18.21 5.87 -14.18
C LYS A 99 -19.07 6.57 -15.24
N ASP A 100 -18.90 6.21 -16.50
CA ASP A 100 -19.61 6.88 -17.60
C ASP A 100 -21.10 6.50 -17.62
N LYS A 101 -21.41 5.23 -17.34
CA LYS A 101 -22.79 4.73 -17.23
C LYS A 101 -23.52 5.42 -16.07
N ASP A 102 -22.89 5.45 -14.90
CA ASP A 102 -23.47 6.07 -13.70
C ASP A 102 -23.71 7.58 -13.90
N LEU A 103 -22.74 8.28 -14.51
CA LEU A 103 -22.89 9.70 -14.80
C LEU A 103 -24.01 9.95 -15.81
N GLN A 104 -24.09 9.13 -16.86
CA GLN A 104 -25.14 9.24 -17.87
C GLN A 104 -26.52 9.00 -17.25
N GLU A 105 -26.69 7.97 -16.42
CA GLU A 105 -27.95 7.68 -15.73
C GLU A 105 -28.35 8.80 -14.77
N ALA A 106 -27.40 9.35 -14.02
CA ALA A 106 -27.64 10.48 -13.13
C ALA A 106 -28.10 11.72 -13.90
N LEU A 107 -27.47 12.04 -15.03
CA LEU A 107 -27.83 13.17 -15.88
C LEU A 107 -29.21 12.99 -16.54
N ILE A 108 -29.51 11.78 -17.03
CA ILE A 108 -30.84 11.47 -17.59
C ILE A 108 -31.91 11.62 -16.51
N SER A 109 -31.67 11.06 -15.32
CA SER A 109 -32.60 11.15 -14.18
C SER A 109 -32.84 12.61 -13.78
N TYR A 110 -31.78 13.41 -13.74
CA TYR A 110 -31.88 14.85 -13.47
C TYR A 110 -32.72 15.56 -14.55
N ALA A 111 -32.48 15.30 -15.84
CA ALA A 111 -33.24 15.91 -16.93
C ALA A 111 -34.73 15.55 -16.84
N LEU A 112 -35.05 14.28 -16.58
CA LEU A 112 -36.44 13.83 -16.39
C LEU A 112 -37.12 14.54 -15.21
N MET A 113 -36.40 14.70 -14.09
CA MET A 113 -36.90 15.44 -12.93
C MET A 113 -37.18 16.90 -13.28
N GLN A 114 -36.26 17.58 -13.98
CA GLN A 114 -36.44 18.98 -14.41
C GLN A 114 -37.65 19.13 -15.33
N ILE A 115 -37.80 18.25 -16.32
CA ILE A 115 -38.97 18.25 -17.22
C ILE A 115 -40.27 18.08 -16.42
N SER A 116 -40.30 17.15 -15.46
CA SER A 116 -41.46 16.92 -14.60
C SER A 116 -41.83 18.17 -13.78
N MET A 117 -40.83 18.83 -13.20
CA MET A 117 -41.04 20.07 -12.44
C MET A 117 -41.56 21.21 -13.32
N CYS A 118 -41.00 21.40 -14.53
CA CYS A 118 -41.50 22.39 -15.48
C CYS A 118 -42.95 22.11 -15.89
N LYS A 119 -43.30 20.85 -16.18
CA LYS A 119 -44.69 20.47 -16.51
C LYS A 119 -45.66 20.78 -15.38
N LYS A 120 -45.29 20.46 -14.13
CA LYS A 120 -46.08 20.82 -12.94
C LYS A 120 -46.22 22.33 -12.79
N GLY A 121 -45.14 23.08 -13.01
CA GLY A 121 -45.15 24.54 -12.99
C GLY A 121 -46.11 25.13 -14.02
N ILE A 122 -46.04 24.66 -15.28
CA ILE A 122 -46.97 25.08 -16.34
C ILE A 122 -48.42 24.79 -15.94
N GLN A 123 -48.70 23.59 -15.42
CA GLN A 123 -50.05 23.23 -14.99
C GLN A 123 -50.58 24.17 -13.88
N VAL A 124 -49.75 24.50 -12.89
CA VAL A 124 -50.12 25.45 -11.83
C VAL A 124 -50.42 26.83 -12.41
N TRP A 125 -49.59 27.34 -13.31
CA TRP A 125 -49.80 28.63 -13.96
C TRP A 125 -51.05 28.66 -14.86
N SER A 126 -51.32 27.58 -15.59
CA SER A 126 -52.54 27.43 -16.39
C SER A 126 -53.79 27.45 -15.50
N ASN A 127 -53.79 26.71 -14.39
CA ASN A 127 -54.89 26.69 -13.43
C ASN A 127 -55.13 28.07 -12.78
N ALA A 128 -54.04 28.78 -12.43
CA ALA A 128 -54.14 30.13 -11.89
C ALA A 128 -54.76 31.08 -12.91
N ARG A 129 -54.27 31.07 -14.16
CA ARG A 129 -54.82 31.88 -15.26
C ARG A 129 -56.31 31.61 -15.49
N GLU A 130 -56.73 30.35 -15.53
CA GLU A 130 -58.15 30.01 -15.68
C GLU A 130 -59.00 30.50 -14.52
N SER A 131 -58.50 30.40 -13.29
CA SER A 131 -59.19 30.91 -12.10
C SER A 131 -59.39 32.43 -12.19
N PHE A 132 -58.40 33.17 -12.68
CA PHE A 132 -58.51 34.61 -12.90
C PHE A 132 -59.49 34.97 -14.03
N LEU A 133 -59.55 34.19 -15.11
CA LEU A 133 -60.48 34.44 -16.22
C LEU A 133 -61.94 34.11 -15.89
N LYS A 134 -62.18 33.31 -14.86
CA LYS A 134 -63.52 32.92 -14.39
C LYS A 134 -64.07 33.86 -13.30
N MET A 135 -63.28 34.82 -12.82
CA MET A 135 -63.71 35.93 -11.97
C MET A 135 -64.15 37.12 -12.83
#